data_AF-A0A0G3IBW6-F1
#
_entry.id   AF-A0A0G3IBW6-F1
#
_cell.length_a   1.000
_cell.length_b   1.000
_cell.length_c   1.000
_cell.angle_alpha   90.00
_cell.angle_beta   90.00
_cell.angle_gamma   90.00
#
_symmetry.space_group_name_H-M   'P 1'
#
loop_
_entity.id
_entity.type
_entity.pdbx_description
1 polymer ?
#
loop_
_entity_poly.entity_id
_entity_poly.type
_entity_poly.pdbx_seq_one_letter_code
_entity_poly.pdbx_strand_id
1 'polypeptide(L)'
;MDPLFAAVAAVKDAVPAVVSRHREAGVLTWALLHQIESEVLAEVAATGAHSARMLGLLRGQAAVNYPKDDRPVSFDEHEFVPPVLGAIDEAWRRVK
;
A
#
# COMPACT_ATOMS: atom_id res chain seq x y z
N MET A 1 22.50 -1.58 -3.48
CA MET A 1 21.04 -1.65 -3.68
C MET A 1 20.45 -0.55 -2.82
N ASP A 2 19.70 0.39 -3.42
CA ASP A 2 19.14 1.51 -2.68
C ASP A 2 18.22 1.04 -1.55
N PRO A 3 18.43 1.49 -0.30
CA PRO A 3 17.67 1.01 0.86
C PRO A 3 16.17 1.33 0.74
N LEU A 4 15.81 2.37 -0.01
CA LEU A 4 14.43 2.70 -0.36
C LEU A 4 13.79 1.64 -1.26
N PHE A 5 14.50 1.18 -2.29
CA PHE A 5 13.99 0.15 -3.19
C PHE A 5 13.81 -1.19 -2.48
N ALA A 6 14.72 -1.53 -1.56
CA ALA A 6 14.57 -2.72 -0.71
C ALA A 6 13.33 -2.63 0.18
N ALA A 7 13.07 -1.45 0.78
CA ALA A 7 11.86 -1.22 1.57
C ALA A 7 10.58 -1.30 0.72
N VAL A 8 10.58 -0.74 -0.49
CA VAL A 8 9.46 -0.88 -1.43
C VAL A 8 9.23 -2.34 -1.80
N ALA A 9 10.28 -3.10 -2.06
CA ALA A 9 10.17 -4.52 -2.40
C ALA A 9 9.58 -5.34 -1.23
N ALA A 10 10.02 -5.09 0.00
CA ALA A 10 9.47 -5.74 1.20
C ALA A 10 7.99 -5.42 1.40
N VAL A 11 7.60 -4.15 1.19
CA VAL A 11 6.18 -3.75 1.22
C VAL A 11 5.38 -4.49 0.15
N LYS A 12 5.86 -4.52 -1.10
CA LYS A 12 5.18 -5.24 -2.20
C LYS A 12 5.01 -6.73 -1.92
N ASP A 13 5.96 -7.36 -1.24
CA ASP A 13 5.90 -8.77 -0.86
C ASP A 13 4.85 -9.04 0.24
N ALA A 14 4.69 -8.11 1.18
CA ALA A 14 3.70 -8.22 2.27
C ALA A 14 2.27 -7.83 1.84
N VAL A 15 2.11 -7.00 0.81
CA VAL A 15 0.80 -6.53 0.30
C VAL A 15 -0.23 -7.67 0.08
N PRO A 16 0.08 -8.77 -0.64
CA PRO A 16 -0.90 -9.81 -0.95
C PRO A 16 -1.48 -10.50 0.31
N ALA A 17 -0.66 -10.66 1.35
CA ALA A 17 -1.09 -11.26 2.61
C ALA A 17 -2.12 -10.38 3.31
N VAL A 18 -1.86 -9.08 3.40
CA VAL A 18 -2.79 -8.11 4.00
C VAL A 18 -4.05 -7.94 3.14
N VAL A 19 -3.91 -7.78 1.83
CA VAL A 19 -5.03 -7.69 0.88
C VAL A 19 -5.99 -8.87 1.02
N SER A 20 -5.46 -10.09 1.16
CA SER A 20 -6.27 -11.30 1.33
C SER A 20 -7.11 -11.26 2.61
N ARG A 21 -6.64 -10.63 3.69
CA ARG A 21 -7.41 -10.46 4.94
C ARG A 21 -8.58 -9.51 4.77
N HIS A 22 -8.43 -8.49 3.92
CA HIS A 22 -9.47 -7.48 3.67
C HIS A 22 -10.41 -7.84 2.52
N ARG A 23 -10.18 -8.99 1.85
CA ARG A 23 -10.94 -9.40 0.66
C ARG A 23 -12.44 -9.51 0.91
N GLU A 24 -12.85 -9.80 2.15
CA GLU A 24 -14.25 -9.87 2.58
C GLU A 24 -15.01 -8.54 2.37
N ALA A 25 -14.31 -7.40 2.29
CA ALA A 25 -14.93 -6.10 2.01
C ALA A 25 -15.51 -5.98 0.58
N GLY A 26 -15.11 -6.86 -0.34
CA GLY A 26 -15.65 -6.96 -1.71
C GLY A 26 -15.17 -5.87 -2.68
N VAL A 27 -15.11 -4.60 -2.25
CA VAL A 27 -14.68 -3.45 -3.06
C VAL A 27 -13.49 -2.76 -2.40
N LEU A 28 -12.46 -2.46 -3.20
CA LEU A 28 -11.33 -1.66 -2.76
C LEU A 28 -11.73 -0.17 -2.76
N THR A 29 -11.96 0.40 -1.58
CA THR A 29 -12.22 1.84 -1.39
C THR A 29 -10.94 2.59 -1.03
N TRP A 30 -10.92 3.91 -1.19
CA TRP A 30 -9.75 4.70 -0.80
C TRP A 30 -9.45 4.56 0.69
N ALA A 31 -10.47 4.61 1.54
CA ALA A 31 -10.34 4.36 2.97
C ALA A 31 -9.67 2.99 3.25
N LEU A 32 -10.13 1.93 2.57
CA LEU A 32 -9.59 0.59 2.72
C LEU A 32 -8.15 0.49 2.19
N LEU A 33 -7.84 1.14 1.08
CA LEU A 33 -6.50 1.17 0.50
C LEU A 33 -5.49 1.86 1.43
N HIS A 34 -5.85 2.99 2.05
CA HIS A 34 -5.01 3.65 3.06
C HIS A 34 -4.86 2.80 4.33
N GLN A 35 -5.91 2.06 4.71
CA GLN A 35 -5.87 1.12 5.83
C GLN A 35 -4.90 -0.03 5.54
N ILE A 36 -5.00 -0.67 4.37
CA ILE A 36 -4.08 -1.73 3.92
C ILE A 36 -2.65 -1.21 3.84
N GLU A 37 -2.42 -0.03 3.26
CA GLU A 37 -1.08 0.58 3.21
C GLU A 37 -0.48 0.71 4.61
N SER A 38 -1.27 1.21 5.56
CA SER A 38 -0.85 1.40 6.94
C SER A 38 -0.50 0.09 7.64
N GLU A 39 -1.30 -0.96 7.40
CA GLU A 39 -1.10 -2.30 7.96
C GLU A 39 0.14 -2.98 7.35
N VAL A 40 0.32 -2.91 6.03
CA VAL A 40 1.51 -3.46 5.37
C VAL A 40 2.78 -2.77 5.88
N LEU A 41 2.77 -1.44 6.00
CA LEU A 41 3.91 -0.72 6.56
C LEU A 41 4.17 -1.10 8.02
N ALA A 42 3.13 -1.38 8.81
CA ALA A 42 3.28 -1.87 10.17
C ALA A 42 3.85 -3.30 10.22
N GLU A 43 3.42 -4.21 9.34
CA GLU A 43 3.99 -5.56 9.24
C GLU A 43 5.46 -5.51 8.84
N VAL A 44 5.82 -4.71 7.83
CA VAL A 44 7.22 -4.53 7.43
C VAL A 44 8.03 -3.87 8.54
N ALA A 45 7.48 -2.91 9.27
CA ALA A 45 8.13 -2.33 10.45
C ALA A 45 8.38 -3.38 11.55
N ALA A 46 7.43 -4.28 11.76
CA ALA A 46 7.52 -5.34 12.76
C ALA A 46 8.64 -6.36 12.45
N THR A 47 9.01 -6.54 11.17
CA THR A 47 10.18 -7.37 10.80
C THR A 47 11.51 -6.81 11.30
N GLY A 48 11.57 -5.52 11.66
CA GLY A 48 12.80 -4.84 12.09
C GLY A 48 13.84 -4.65 10.98
N ALA A 49 13.59 -5.12 9.76
CA ALA A 49 14.51 -5.02 8.63
C ALA A 49 14.65 -3.59 8.08
N HIS A 50 13.65 -2.73 8.32
CA HIS A 50 13.61 -1.35 7.83
C HIS A 50 13.27 -0.36 8.94
N SER A 51 13.98 0.77 8.98
CA SER A 51 13.72 1.83 9.97
C SER A 51 12.36 2.50 9.75
N ALA A 52 11.64 2.81 10.84
CA ALA A 52 10.36 3.52 10.79
C ALA A 52 10.43 4.86 10.02
N ARG A 53 11.57 5.56 10.10
CA ARG A 53 11.83 6.77 9.30
C ARG A 53 11.80 6.50 7.79
N MET A 54 12.36 5.38 7.35
CA MET A 54 12.40 5.00 5.94
C MET A 54 11.02 4.57 5.45
N LEU A 55 10.26 3.84 6.27
CA LEU A 55 8.86 3.51 5.99
C LEU A 55 7.96 4.75 5.97
N GLY A 56 8.25 5.75 6.81
CA GLY A 56 7.57 7.04 6.80
C GLY A 56 7.76 7.83 5.50
N LEU A 57 8.92 7.71 4.85
CA LEU A 57 9.17 8.33 3.54
C LEU A 57 8.31 7.69 2.44
N LEU A 58 8.01 6.39 2.54
CA LEU A 58 7.11 5.70 1.62
C LEU A 58 5.67 6.20 1.77
N ARG A 59 5.21 6.36 3.02
CA ARG A 59 3.85 6.83 3.34
C ARG A 59 3.63 8.31 2.97
N GLY A 60 4.64 9.15 3.16
CA GLY A 60 4.56 10.60 2.98
C GLY A 60 4.51 11.07 1.51
N GLN A 61 4.95 10.26 0.55
CA GLN A 61 4.84 10.59 -0.87
C GLN A 61 3.48 10.22 -1.48
N ALA A 62 2.80 9.21 -0.92
CA ALA A 62 1.49 8.78 -1.38
C ALA A 62 0.34 9.55 -0.71
N ALA A 63 0.44 9.91 0.56
CA ALA A 63 -0.74 10.38 1.31
C ALA A 63 -1.23 11.82 1.00
N VAL A 64 -0.48 12.64 0.24
CA VAL A 64 -0.77 14.08 0.12
C VAL A 64 -1.89 14.39 -0.90
N ASN A 65 -2.02 13.61 -1.98
CA ASN A 65 -2.94 13.93 -3.08
C ASN A 65 -4.08 12.94 -3.29
N TYR A 66 -4.10 11.82 -2.56
CA TYR A 66 -5.17 10.82 -2.73
C TYR A 66 -6.31 11.03 -1.73
N PRO A 67 -7.57 10.88 -2.19
CA PRO A 67 -8.73 10.91 -1.30
C PRO A 67 -8.64 9.78 -0.26
N LYS A 68 -9.35 9.95 0.86
CA LYS A 68 -9.41 8.99 1.98
C LYS A 68 -10.83 8.51 2.27
N ASP A 69 -11.70 8.59 1.27
CA ASP A 69 -13.13 8.33 1.39
C ASP A 69 -13.49 6.86 1.08
N ASP A 70 -14.74 6.48 1.30
CA ASP A 70 -15.29 5.16 0.91
C ASP A 70 -15.57 5.02 -0.59
N ARG A 71 -15.10 5.96 -1.42
CA ARG A 71 -15.23 5.86 -2.87
C ARG A 71 -14.35 4.72 -3.40
N PRO A 72 -14.80 3.99 -4.46
CA PRO A 72 -13.97 2.99 -5.12
C PRO A 72 -12.65 3.60 -5.58
N VAL A 73 -11.56 2.86 -5.40
CA VAL A 73 -10.25 3.27 -5.88
C VAL A 73 -10.26 3.34 -7.40
N SER A 74 -9.81 4.46 -7.93
CA SER A 74 -9.63 4.66 -9.38
C SER A 74 -8.34 5.43 -9.62
N PHE A 75 -7.40 4.79 -10.31
CA PHE A 75 -6.13 5.42 -10.71
C PHE A 75 -6.20 6.05 -12.09
N ASP A 76 -7.33 5.94 -12.80
CA ASP A 76 -7.50 6.36 -14.20
C ASP A 76 -7.19 7.86 -14.42
N GLU A 77 -7.42 8.69 -13.41
CA GLU A 77 -7.21 10.15 -13.48
C GLU A 77 -5.84 10.62 -12.93
N HIS A 78 -5.00 9.71 -12.43
CA HIS A 78 -3.76 10.09 -11.74
C HIS A 78 -2.50 9.80 -12.57
N GLU A 79 -1.80 10.86 -12.98
CA GLU A 79 -0.58 10.80 -13.80
C GLU A 79 0.60 10.07 -13.09
N PHE A 80 0.57 9.98 -11.76
CA PHE A 80 1.60 9.29 -10.99
C PHE A 80 0.98 8.47 -9.85
N VAL A 81 1.06 7.14 -9.97
CA VAL A 81 0.62 6.20 -8.93
C VAL A 81 1.82 5.75 -8.09
N PRO A 82 1.80 5.96 -6.76
CA PRO A 82 2.84 5.47 -5.88
C PRO A 82 3.02 3.95 -6.01
N PRO A 83 4.26 3.43 -5.99
CA PRO A 83 4.53 2.01 -6.21
C PRO A 83 3.82 1.09 -5.21
N VAL A 84 3.56 1.57 -4.00
CA VAL A 84 2.86 0.83 -2.93
C VAL A 84 1.36 0.73 -3.23
N LEU A 85 0.71 1.84 -3.59
CA LEU A 85 -0.72 1.86 -3.92
C LEU A 85 -1.02 1.02 -5.16
N GLY A 86 -0.18 1.15 -6.19
CA GLY A 86 -0.29 0.33 -7.40
C GLY A 86 -0.12 -1.16 -7.10
N ALA A 87 0.78 -1.53 -6.18
CA ALA A 87 0.95 -2.91 -5.75
C ALA A 87 -0.26 -3.44 -4.97
N ILE A 88 -0.88 -2.62 -4.12
CA ILE A 88 -2.12 -2.98 -3.40
C ILE A 88 -3.25 -3.25 -4.40
N ASP A 89 -3.44 -2.36 -5.37
CA ASP A 89 -4.47 -2.52 -6.40
C ASP A 89 -4.22 -3.71 -7.32
N GLU A 90 -2.98 -3.93 -7.74
CA GLU A 90 -2.59 -5.13 -8.50
C GLU A 90 -2.86 -6.41 -7.70
N ALA A 91 -2.43 -6.45 -6.44
CA ALA A 91 -2.66 -7.60 -5.58
C ALA A 91 -4.15 -7.83 -5.32
N TRP A 92 -4.94 -6.77 -5.13
CA TRP A 92 -6.39 -6.84 -4.94
C TRP A 92 -7.09 -7.42 -6.16
N ARG A 93 -6.66 -7.05 -7.37
CA ARG A 93 -7.18 -7.63 -8.63
C ARG A 93 -6.73 -9.07 -8.85
N ARG A 94 -5.59 -9.48 -8.27
CA ARG A 94 -5.00 -10.80 -8.42
C ARG A 94 -5.57 -11.83 -7.44
N VAL A 95 -5.90 -11.40 -6.21
CA VAL A 95 -6.57 -12.23 -5.20
C VAL A 95 -8.06 -12.33 -5.59
N LYS A 96 -8.43 -13.40 -6.29
CA LYS A 96 -9.82 -13.64 -6.72
C LYS A 96 -10.67 -14.17 -5.58
#